data_AF-A0AAV9U346-F1
#
_entry.id   AF-A0AAV9U346-F1
#
_cell.length_a   1.000
_cell.length_b   1.000
_cell.length_c   1.000
_cell.angle_alpha   90.00
_cell.angle_beta   90.00
_cell.angle_gamma   90.00
#
_symmetry.space_group_name_H-M   'P 1'
#
loop_
_entity.id
_entity.type
_entity.pdbx_description
1 polymer ?
#
loop_
_entity_poly.entity_id
_entity_poly.type
_entity_poly.pdbx_seq_one_letter_code
_entity_poly.pdbx_strand_id
1 'polypeptide(L)'
;MGPSHSREQRRLQRRHRQQQGTEGETPQTHMSEISGSIAGPSTPATGISRRSTAAESLSDTAIDTPILTTALSYVSNRLLQKTKEHHTFIVTGDVLFSLFFRSKRATRAVELLQTSALSAKQKEVLVSGVLKATEKYGITRDGWVNNAGELAMRRFDMRSSDMEEVVTRSFAQKEIVFSGDGMTLLAVDFMYELRKMLHLLSKEMDGGEGAGSEEGPDAVDLSDMVELVRRLVSVEGRGRSLRRRAVEERYEKLVFSDHAWRVLGEEYERRFGEKGLRDGDDGSTSEVRDR
;
A
#
# COMPACT_ATOMS: atom_id res chain seq x y z
N MET A 1 41.81 55.76 2.15
CA MET A 1 41.24 54.40 2.30
C MET A 1 39.73 54.52 2.19
N GLY A 2 38.97 54.00 1.22
CA GLY A 2 39.20 53.36 -0.07
C GLY A 2 37.80 53.16 -0.71
N PRO A 3 37.58 53.39 -2.01
CA PRO A 3 36.27 53.18 -2.64
C PRO A 3 36.23 51.79 -3.30
N SER A 4 35.87 50.75 -2.53
CA SER A 4 35.82 49.36 -3.03
C SER A 4 34.41 48.81 -3.28
N HIS A 5 33.34 49.50 -2.88
CA HIS A 5 31.98 48.93 -2.94
C HIS A 5 31.20 49.12 -4.25
N SER A 6 31.69 49.94 -5.19
CA SER A 6 30.91 50.29 -6.39
C SER A 6 31.07 49.31 -7.56
N ARG A 7 32.10 48.46 -7.57
CA ARG A 7 32.37 47.52 -8.68
C ARG A 7 31.62 46.19 -8.57
N GLU A 8 31.30 45.74 -7.36
CA GLU A 8 30.57 44.47 -7.16
C GLU A 8 29.08 44.60 -7.46
N GLN A 9 28.45 45.72 -7.11
CA GLN A 9 27.03 45.95 -7.41
C GLN A 9 26.75 46.03 -8.92
N ARG A 10 27.70 46.51 -9.73
CA ARG A 10 27.57 46.52 -11.20
C ARG A 10 27.73 45.15 -11.85
N ARG A 11 28.40 44.19 -11.19
CA ARG A 11 28.52 42.80 -11.67
C ARG A 11 27.24 41.99 -11.42
N LEU A 12 26.55 42.24 -10.31
CA LEU A 12 25.29 41.56 -9.99
C LEU A 12 24.12 42.00 -10.90
N GLN A 13 24.03 43.28 -11.27
CA GLN A 13 22.97 43.74 -12.19
C GLN A 13 23.13 43.24 -13.64
N ARG A 14 24.36 42.92 -14.09
CA ARG A 14 24.56 42.36 -15.44
C ARG A 14 24.14 40.89 -15.56
N ARG A 15 24.17 40.12 -14.48
CA ARG A 15 23.76 38.70 -14.50
C ARG A 15 22.25 38.51 -14.59
N HIS A 16 21.45 39.43 -14.04
CA HIS A 16 19.99 39.29 -14.11
C HIS A 16 19.40 39.59 -15.49
N ARG A 17 20.10 40.34 -16.35
CA ARG A 17 19.61 40.70 -17.69
C ARG A 17 19.88 39.64 -18.77
N GLN A 18 20.59 38.56 -18.43
CA GLN A 18 20.97 37.49 -19.37
C GLN A 18 20.12 36.22 -19.24
N GLN A 19 19.14 36.17 -18.31
CA GLN A 19 18.25 35.02 -18.12
C GLN A 19 16.80 35.25 -18.59
N GLN A 20 16.51 36.39 -19.23
CA GLN A 20 15.21 36.66 -19.84
C GLN A 20 15.41 36.95 -21.32
N GLY A 21 15.30 35.92 -22.16
CA GLY A 21 15.40 36.07 -23.60
C GLY A 21 15.68 34.73 -24.27
N THR A 22 14.64 33.92 -24.45
CA THR A 22 14.48 32.92 -25.53
C THR A 22 13.09 32.28 -25.39
N GLU A 23 12.06 33.06 -25.70
CA GLU A 23 10.82 32.53 -26.28
C GLU A 23 10.95 32.65 -27.79
N GLY A 24 10.56 31.62 -28.54
CA GLY A 24 10.45 31.71 -29.99
C GLY A 24 10.45 30.37 -30.73
N GLU A 25 9.25 29.98 -31.15
CA GLU A 25 8.93 29.33 -32.42
C GLU A 25 8.96 27.79 -32.55
N THR A 26 7.74 27.29 -32.75
CA THR A 26 7.35 26.00 -33.34
C THR A 26 7.80 25.88 -34.81
N PRO A 27 7.82 24.64 -35.33
CA PRO A 27 6.95 24.40 -36.47
C PRO A 27 6.12 23.12 -36.34
N GLN A 28 4.88 23.27 -36.78
CA GLN A 28 3.94 22.20 -37.13
C GLN A 28 4.55 21.27 -38.18
N THR A 29 4.31 19.96 -38.05
CA THR A 29 4.39 19.03 -39.17
C THR A 29 3.15 18.13 -39.14
N HIS A 30 2.27 18.38 -40.10
CA HIS A 30 1.18 17.52 -40.54
C HIS A 30 1.73 16.22 -41.16
N MET A 31 0.89 15.18 -41.16
CA MET A 31 0.85 13.95 -42.00
C MET A 31 0.70 12.73 -41.07
N SER A 32 -0.27 11.82 -41.16
CA SER A 32 -1.46 11.64 -41.98
C SER A 32 -2.15 10.38 -41.43
N GLU A 33 -3.47 10.38 -41.45
CA GLU A 33 -4.33 9.23 -41.22
C GLU A 33 -4.05 8.13 -42.28
N ILE A 34 -3.97 6.87 -41.86
CA ILE A 34 -4.29 5.73 -42.73
C ILE A 34 -5.33 4.87 -42.02
N SER A 35 -6.56 5.04 -42.48
CA SER A 35 -7.64 4.09 -42.33
C SER A 35 -7.32 2.80 -43.09
N GLY A 36 -7.53 1.66 -42.45
CA GLY A 36 -7.42 0.33 -43.05
C GLY A 36 -8.49 -0.59 -42.47
N SER A 37 -9.75 -0.29 -42.78
CA SER A 37 -10.89 -1.17 -42.56
C SER A 37 -10.87 -2.31 -43.58
N ILE A 38 -10.80 -3.56 -43.12
CA ILE A 38 -11.18 -4.73 -43.90
C ILE A 38 -12.17 -5.53 -43.06
N ALA A 39 -13.41 -5.53 -43.51
CA ALA A 39 -14.50 -6.34 -43.01
C ALA A 39 -14.55 -7.68 -43.76
N GLY A 40 -14.92 -8.74 -43.02
CA GLY A 40 -15.56 -9.95 -43.53
C GLY A 40 -14.89 -11.27 -43.10
N PRO A 41 -15.62 -12.40 -43.08
CA PRO A 41 -16.97 -12.62 -42.59
C PRO A 41 -17.01 -13.64 -41.43
N SER A 42 -18.10 -13.58 -40.69
CA SER A 42 -18.51 -14.45 -39.60
C SER A 42 -18.76 -15.90 -40.04
N THR A 43 -18.39 -16.86 -39.19
CA THR A 43 -19.03 -18.19 -39.13
C THR A 43 -19.01 -18.69 -37.68
N PRO A 44 -20.15 -19.18 -37.14
CA PRO A 44 -20.24 -19.64 -35.76
C PRO A 44 -20.10 -21.17 -35.69
N ALA A 45 -19.36 -21.68 -34.71
CA ALA A 45 -19.54 -23.05 -34.21
C ALA A 45 -18.84 -23.29 -32.87
N THR A 46 -19.66 -23.44 -31.83
CA THR A 46 -19.63 -24.57 -30.89
C THR A 46 -18.46 -24.66 -29.88
N GLY A 47 -18.72 -24.07 -28.70
CA GLY A 47 -18.79 -24.81 -27.44
C GLY A 47 -17.59 -25.67 -27.03
N ILE A 48 -16.66 -25.07 -26.29
CA ILE A 48 -15.89 -25.79 -25.27
C ILE A 48 -15.96 -24.98 -23.98
N SER A 49 -16.66 -25.56 -23.01
CA SER A 49 -16.75 -25.08 -21.64
C SER A 49 -15.35 -25.13 -21.01
N ARG A 50 -14.64 -23.99 -21.03
CA ARG A 50 -13.51 -23.75 -20.14
C ARG A 50 -14.05 -23.11 -18.87
N ARG A 51 -14.29 -23.92 -17.85
CA ARG A 51 -14.20 -23.45 -16.45
C ARG A 51 -12.73 -23.08 -16.22
N SER A 52 -12.37 -21.86 -16.60
CA SER A 52 -11.09 -21.26 -16.26
C SER A 52 -11.20 -20.76 -14.82
N THR A 53 -10.51 -21.45 -13.93
CA THR A 53 -10.31 -21.03 -12.54
C THR A 53 -9.70 -19.62 -12.53
N ALA A 54 -10.24 -18.75 -11.68
CA ALA A 54 -9.84 -17.36 -11.48
C ALA A 54 -8.44 -17.19 -10.83
N ALA A 55 -7.43 -17.93 -11.34
CA ALA A 55 -6.10 -18.05 -10.74
C ALA A 55 -4.95 -17.58 -11.66
N GLU A 56 -5.23 -17.07 -12.85
CA GLU A 56 -4.19 -16.70 -13.84
C GLU A 56 -4.37 -15.28 -14.43
N SER A 57 -4.54 -14.28 -13.56
CA SER A 57 -4.20 -12.91 -13.92
C SER A 57 -3.39 -12.26 -12.81
N LEU A 58 -2.29 -12.92 -12.42
CA LEU A 58 -1.19 -12.19 -11.81
C LEU A 58 -0.65 -11.27 -12.90
N SER A 59 -0.81 -9.96 -12.73
CA SER A 59 -0.16 -9.00 -13.62
C SER A 59 1.33 -9.32 -13.66
N ASP A 60 1.97 -9.06 -14.81
CA ASP A 60 3.38 -9.32 -15.14
C ASP A 60 4.40 -8.60 -14.20
N THR A 61 3.90 -8.01 -13.11
CA THR A 61 4.59 -7.15 -12.16
C THR A 61 4.43 -7.60 -10.70
N ALA A 62 3.77 -8.73 -10.42
CA ALA A 62 3.66 -9.28 -9.07
C ALA A 62 4.89 -10.15 -8.72
N ILE A 63 5.25 -10.20 -7.43
CA ILE A 63 6.43 -10.91 -6.93
C ILE A 63 5.99 -12.12 -6.13
N ASP A 64 6.34 -13.31 -6.60
CA ASP A 64 6.05 -14.55 -5.90
C ASP A 64 6.65 -14.57 -4.48
N THR A 65 5.87 -15.08 -3.54
CA THR A 65 6.23 -15.10 -2.10
C THR A 65 7.57 -15.78 -1.80
N PRO A 66 7.93 -16.93 -2.41
CA PRO A 66 9.24 -17.54 -2.20
C PRO A 66 10.41 -16.67 -2.72
N ILE A 67 10.22 -16.01 -3.87
CA ILE A 67 11.21 -15.09 -4.46
C ILE A 67 11.37 -13.88 -3.53
N LEU A 68 10.25 -13.29 -3.10
CA LEU A 68 10.21 -12.17 -2.17
C LEU A 68 10.97 -12.48 -0.88
N THR A 69 10.70 -13.64 -0.27
CA THR A 69 11.35 -14.04 1.00
C THR A 69 12.86 -14.18 0.80
N THR A 70 13.30 -14.80 -0.29
CA THR A 70 14.73 -14.96 -0.61
C THR A 70 15.40 -13.62 -0.87
N ALA A 71 14.71 -12.70 -1.56
CA ALA A 71 15.16 -11.35 -1.80
C ALA A 71 15.29 -10.55 -0.49
N LEU A 72 14.29 -10.63 0.40
CA LEU A 72 14.32 -9.98 1.72
C LEU A 72 15.44 -10.53 2.60
N SER A 73 15.69 -11.84 2.60
CA SER A 73 16.83 -12.44 3.31
C SER A 73 18.17 -11.90 2.79
N TYR A 74 18.32 -11.73 1.49
CA TYR A 74 19.52 -11.13 0.92
C TYR A 74 19.69 -9.66 1.33
N VAL A 75 18.62 -8.86 1.26
CA VAL A 75 18.64 -7.46 1.71
C VAL A 75 19.00 -7.38 3.20
N SER A 76 18.41 -8.25 4.02
CA SER A 76 18.65 -8.35 5.46
C SER A 76 20.12 -8.64 5.77
N ASN A 77 20.70 -9.66 5.13
CA ASN A 77 22.11 -10.01 5.30
C ASN A 77 23.04 -8.87 4.87
N ARG A 78 22.69 -8.15 3.80
CA ARG A 78 23.48 -7.04 3.30
C ARG A 78 23.42 -5.83 4.24
N LEU A 79 22.26 -5.53 4.83
CA LEU A 79 22.11 -4.52 5.88
C LEU A 79 23.02 -4.86 7.05
N LEU A 80 22.96 -6.08 7.59
CA LEU A 80 23.81 -6.49 8.71
C LEU A 80 25.30 -6.38 8.35
N GLN A 81 25.71 -6.86 7.18
CA GLN A 81 27.11 -6.86 6.78
C GLN A 81 27.70 -5.45 6.65
N LYS A 82 26.93 -4.48 6.16
CA LYS A 82 27.42 -3.13 5.83
C LYS A 82 27.15 -2.09 6.91
N THR A 83 26.10 -2.27 7.71
CA THR A 83 25.74 -1.36 8.80
C THR A 83 26.18 -1.87 10.17
N LYS A 84 26.34 -3.19 10.34
CA LYS A 84 26.63 -3.87 11.62
C LYS A 84 25.51 -3.71 12.67
N GLU A 85 24.31 -3.37 12.21
CA GLU A 85 23.14 -3.13 13.05
C GLU A 85 21.95 -3.94 12.52
N HIS A 86 21.04 -4.28 13.44
CA HIS A 86 19.76 -4.86 13.10
C HIS A 86 18.71 -3.75 12.97
N HIS A 87 17.98 -3.73 11.87
CA HIS A 87 16.98 -2.70 11.57
C HIS A 87 15.57 -3.26 11.75
N THR A 88 14.66 -2.46 12.29
CA THR A 88 13.24 -2.82 12.34
C THR A 88 12.47 -1.86 11.46
N PHE A 89 11.58 -2.38 10.64
CA PHE A 89 10.66 -1.61 9.81
C PHE A 89 9.23 -2.05 10.08
N ILE A 90 8.27 -1.15 9.88
CA ILE A 90 6.86 -1.51 9.82
C ILE A 90 6.46 -1.61 8.35
N VAL A 91 5.61 -2.57 8.00
CA VAL A 91 5.11 -2.76 6.64
C VAL A 91 3.58 -2.75 6.57
N THR A 92 3.06 -2.25 5.45
CA THR A 92 1.61 -2.11 5.14
C THR A 92 1.32 -2.65 3.73
N GLY A 93 0.05 -2.83 3.38
CA GLY A 93 -0.39 -3.26 2.06
C GLY A 93 -0.22 -4.76 1.78
N ASP A 94 -0.14 -5.12 0.50
CA ASP A 94 -0.18 -6.49 -0.04
C ASP A 94 0.81 -7.47 0.59
N VAL A 95 1.95 -6.98 1.11
CA VAL A 95 2.95 -7.82 1.77
C VAL A 95 2.38 -8.52 3.01
N LEU A 96 1.40 -7.91 3.69
CA LEU A 96 0.71 -8.52 4.83
C LEU A 96 -0.04 -9.79 4.39
N PHE A 97 -0.73 -9.72 3.26
CA PHE A 97 -1.57 -10.82 2.76
C PHE A 97 -0.76 -11.96 2.15
N SER A 98 0.42 -11.66 1.61
CA SER A 98 1.34 -12.68 1.08
C SER A 98 2.20 -13.34 2.16
N LEU A 99 2.87 -12.57 3.02
CA LEU A 99 3.83 -13.12 3.99
C LEU A 99 3.20 -13.49 5.34
N PHE A 100 2.30 -12.65 5.86
CA PHE A 100 1.72 -12.83 7.19
C PHE A 100 0.46 -13.69 7.16
N PHE A 101 -0.59 -13.25 6.43
CA PHE A 101 -1.84 -14.02 6.32
C PHE A 101 -1.71 -15.23 5.41
N ARG A 102 -0.76 -15.20 4.47
CA ARG A 102 -0.53 -16.25 3.46
C ARG A 102 -1.79 -16.57 2.64
N SER A 103 -2.66 -15.58 2.48
CA SER A 103 -3.85 -15.63 1.64
C SER A 103 -3.52 -15.38 0.17
N LYS A 104 -2.39 -14.72 -0.12
CA LYS A 104 -1.90 -14.45 -1.48
C LYS A 104 -0.59 -15.15 -1.78
N ARG A 105 -0.41 -15.59 -3.03
CA ARG A 105 0.83 -16.23 -3.51
C ARG A 105 1.90 -15.23 -3.93
N ALA A 106 1.50 -14.00 -4.26
CA ALA A 106 2.39 -12.94 -4.71
C ALA A 106 2.03 -11.61 -4.04
N THR A 107 2.98 -10.68 -4.01
CA THR A 107 2.78 -9.28 -3.57
C THR A 107 3.09 -8.32 -4.70
N ARG A 108 2.47 -7.14 -4.69
CA ARG A 108 2.88 -6.04 -5.56
C ARG A 108 4.12 -5.34 -5.01
N ALA A 109 4.17 -5.06 -3.71
CA ALA A 109 5.30 -4.34 -3.11
C ALA A 109 5.42 -4.62 -1.61
N VAL A 110 6.55 -4.18 -1.05
CA VAL A 110 6.82 -4.04 0.38
C VAL A 110 6.84 -2.54 0.68
N GLU A 111 5.74 -2.05 1.24
CA GLU A 111 5.57 -0.64 1.58
C GLU A 111 6.07 -0.40 2.99
N LEU A 112 7.18 0.32 3.12
CA LEU A 112 7.81 0.59 4.41
C LEU A 112 7.21 1.83 5.07
N LEU A 113 6.97 1.71 6.37
CA LEU A 113 6.78 2.79 7.32
C LEU A 113 8.04 2.90 8.18
N GLN A 114 8.70 4.05 8.09
CA GLN A 114 9.95 4.27 8.78
C GLN A 114 9.72 4.48 10.29
N THR A 115 10.22 3.55 11.11
CA THR A 115 10.10 3.61 12.59
C THR A 115 11.11 4.54 13.23
N SER A 116 12.28 4.69 12.59
CA SER A 116 13.39 5.52 13.05
C SER A 116 14.13 6.10 11.86
N ALA A 117 14.67 7.31 12.03
CA ALA A 117 15.47 7.95 10.99
C ALA A 117 16.71 7.09 10.68
N LEU A 118 16.73 6.53 9.47
CA LEU A 118 17.89 5.86 8.91
C LEU A 118 18.92 6.94 8.56
N SER A 119 20.16 6.73 8.97
CA SER A 119 21.31 7.50 8.50
C SER A 119 21.44 7.40 6.97
N ALA A 120 22.10 8.38 6.35
CA ALA A 120 22.35 8.39 4.92
C ALA A 120 23.02 7.08 4.44
N LYS A 121 23.98 6.58 5.21
CA LYS A 121 24.66 5.30 4.95
C LYS A 121 23.70 4.11 4.98
N GLN A 122 22.83 4.02 5.99
CA GLN A 122 21.86 2.92 6.07
C GLN A 122 20.86 2.96 4.90
N LYS A 123 20.40 4.15 4.51
CA LYS A 123 19.54 4.34 3.33
C LYS A 123 20.24 3.87 2.05
N GLU A 124 21.49 4.29 1.85
CA GLU A 124 22.29 3.88 0.69
C GLU A 124 22.47 2.35 0.63
N VAL A 125 22.76 1.71 1.78
CA VAL A 125 22.89 0.25 1.86
C VAL A 125 21.57 -0.44 1.56
N LEU A 126 20.45 0.04 2.10
CA LEU A 126 19.12 -0.51 1.83
C LEU A 126 18.80 -0.43 0.34
N VAL A 127 18.93 0.74 -0.27
CA VAL A 127 18.67 0.96 -1.71
C VAL A 127 19.59 0.08 -2.56
N SER A 128 20.90 0.07 -2.28
CA SER A 128 21.86 -0.80 -2.98
C SER A 128 21.53 -2.28 -2.83
N GLY A 129 21.01 -2.68 -1.67
CA GLY A 129 20.61 -4.06 -1.42
C GLY A 129 19.37 -4.46 -2.19
N VAL A 130 18.35 -3.61 -2.20
CA VAL A 130 17.12 -3.80 -2.99
C VAL A 130 17.46 -3.92 -4.48
N LEU A 131 18.23 -2.99 -5.04
CA LEU A 131 18.61 -3.02 -6.47
C LEU A 131 19.36 -4.30 -6.84
N LYS A 132 20.27 -4.77 -5.99
CA LYS A 132 21.00 -6.02 -6.24
C LYS A 132 20.14 -7.27 -6.06
N ALA A 133 19.16 -7.23 -5.17
CA ALA A 133 18.18 -8.30 -5.04
C ALA A 133 17.31 -8.37 -6.30
N THR A 134 16.90 -7.20 -6.83
CA THR A 134 16.13 -7.10 -8.08
C THR A 134 16.83 -7.82 -9.22
N GLU A 135 18.10 -7.48 -9.48
CA GLU A 135 18.91 -8.12 -10.52
C GLU A 135 19.13 -9.61 -10.24
N LYS A 136 19.49 -9.97 -9.01
CA LYS A 136 19.86 -11.35 -8.65
C LYS A 136 18.67 -12.32 -8.74
N TYR A 137 17.47 -11.87 -8.42
CA TYR A 137 16.28 -12.72 -8.34
C TYR A 137 15.27 -12.45 -9.46
N GLY A 138 15.63 -11.65 -10.47
CA GLY A 138 14.78 -11.39 -11.64
C GLY A 138 13.45 -10.71 -11.30
N ILE A 139 13.44 -9.82 -10.30
CA ILE A 139 12.24 -9.07 -9.95
C ILE A 139 12.02 -7.99 -11.03
N THR A 140 10.96 -8.13 -11.83
CA THR A 140 10.65 -7.21 -12.94
C THR A 140 10.09 -5.88 -12.46
N ARG A 141 9.48 -5.85 -11.27
CA ARG A 141 8.83 -4.67 -10.74
C ARG A 141 9.82 -3.68 -10.14
N ASP A 142 9.81 -2.48 -10.68
CA ASP A 142 10.52 -1.34 -10.09
C ASP A 142 9.90 -0.91 -8.76
N GLY A 143 10.76 -0.53 -7.82
CA GLY A 143 10.31 -0.03 -6.51
C GLY A 143 9.54 -1.05 -5.68
N TRP A 144 9.85 -2.35 -5.80
CA TRP A 144 9.20 -3.40 -5.02
C TRP A 144 9.42 -3.29 -3.51
N VAL A 145 10.44 -2.54 -3.07
CA VAL A 145 10.53 -1.98 -1.71
C VAL A 145 10.49 -0.47 -1.84
N ASN A 146 9.53 0.17 -1.18
CA ASN A 146 9.30 1.62 -1.32
C ASN A 146 8.73 2.23 -0.02
N ASN A 147 8.47 3.53 -0.04
CA ASN A 147 7.87 4.29 1.05
C ASN A 147 6.40 4.67 0.78
N ALA A 148 5.68 3.91 -0.05
CA ALA A 148 4.30 4.23 -0.44
C ALA A 148 3.35 4.28 0.77
N GLY A 149 3.59 3.47 1.81
CA GLY A 149 2.85 3.54 3.06
C GLY A 149 2.95 4.90 3.75
N GLU A 150 4.16 5.47 3.83
CA GLU A 150 4.38 6.79 4.43
C GLU A 150 3.77 7.90 3.56
N LEU A 151 3.88 7.77 2.23
CA LEU A 151 3.24 8.69 1.29
C LEU A 151 1.72 8.63 1.40
N ALA A 152 1.13 7.44 1.57
CA ALA A 152 -0.30 7.25 1.77
C ALA A 152 -0.80 7.98 3.02
N MET A 153 -0.10 7.85 4.15
CA MET A 153 -0.44 8.60 5.38
C MET A 153 -0.48 10.11 5.13
N ARG A 154 0.49 10.65 4.37
CA ARG A 154 0.48 12.08 3.99
C ARG A 154 -0.68 12.44 3.07
N ARG A 155 -1.00 11.58 2.09
CA ARG A 155 -2.17 11.75 1.19
C ARG A 155 -3.49 11.78 1.96
N PHE A 156 -3.58 11.08 3.09
CA PHE A 156 -4.75 11.07 3.96
C PHE A 156 -4.78 12.23 4.97
N ASP A 157 -3.88 13.22 4.85
CA ASP A 157 -3.78 14.35 5.77
C ASP A 157 -3.58 13.91 7.24
N MET A 158 -2.86 12.79 7.44
CA MET A 158 -2.43 12.36 8.77
C MET A 158 -1.29 13.24 9.26
N ARG A 159 -1.41 13.73 10.49
CA ARG A 159 -0.36 14.51 11.15
C ARG A 159 0.74 13.59 11.65
N SER A 160 1.88 14.18 12.01
CA SER A 160 2.99 13.44 12.62
C SER A 160 2.58 12.67 13.88
N SER A 161 1.66 13.22 14.69
CA SER A 161 1.10 12.55 15.87
C SER A 161 0.34 11.27 15.52
N ASP A 162 -0.40 11.30 14.40
CA ASP A 162 -1.22 10.17 13.96
C ASP A 162 -0.31 9.07 13.41
N MET A 163 0.76 9.45 12.70
CA MET A 163 1.82 8.52 12.27
C MET A 163 2.54 7.88 13.45
N GLU A 164 2.87 8.66 14.48
CA GLU A 164 3.50 8.15 15.71
C GLU A 164 2.58 7.18 16.46
N GLU A 165 1.27 7.44 16.49
CA GLU A 165 0.29 6.50 17.03
C GLU A 165 0.29 5.18 16.25
N VAL A 166 0.27 5.22 14.92
CA VAL A 166 0.36 4.01 14.08
C VAL A 166 1.63 3.23 14.40
N VAL A 167 2.79 3.91 14.45
CA VAL A 167 4.07 3.28 14.76
C VAL A 167 4.05 2.62 16.15
N THR A 168 3.59 3.36 17.16
CA THR A 168 3.51 2.89 18.55
C THR A 168 2.62 1.66 18.68
N ARG A 169 1.44 1.68 18.06
CA ARG A 169 0.50 0.54 18.09
C ARG A 169 1.03 -0.67 17.32
N SER A 170 1.69 -0.45 16.19
CA SER A 170 2.34 -1.52 15.41
C SER A 170 3.41 -2.25 16.26
N PHE A 171 4.23 -1.49 17.01
CA PHE A 171 5.19 -2.08 17.95
C PHE A 171 4.52 -2.80 19.11
N ALA A 172 3.39 -2.30 19.62
CA ALA A 172 2.64 -2.97 20.69
C ALA A 172 2.05 -4.30 20.22
N GLN A 173 1.63 -4.39 18.95
CA GLN A 173 1.07 -5.60 18.34
C GLN A 173 2.11 -6.72 18.20
N LYS A 174 3.38 -6.38 17.95
CA LYS A 174 4.53 -7.32 17.83
C LYS A 174 4.36 -8.41 16.78
N GLU A 175 3.57 -8.16 15.74
CA GLU A 175 3.32 -9.14 14.68
C GLU A 175 4.46 -9.08 13.66
N ILE A 176 5.23 -10.16 13.55
CA ILE A 176 6.38 -10.26 12.67
C ILE A 176 5.92 -10.81 11.31
N VAL A 177 6.13 -10.03 10.25
CA VAL A 177 5.85 -10.42 8.86
C VAL A 177 7.04 -11.15 8.27
N PHE A 178 8.26 -10.69 8.60
CA PHE A 178 9.51 -11.27 8.15
C PHE A 178 10.60 -11.01 9.19
N SER A 179 11.49 -11.97 9.39
CA SER A 179 12.68 -11.79 10.22
C SER A 179 13.89 -12.43 9.55
N GLY A 180 14.98 -11.68 9.44
CA GLY A 180 16.28 -12.15 9.03
C GLY A 180 17.39 -11.47 9.81
N ASP A 181 18.64 -11.89 9.60
CA ASP A 181 19.76 -11.55 10.47
C ASP A 181 20.00 -10.04 10.69
N GLY A 182 19.73 -9.20 9.69
CA GLY A 182 19.92 -7.75 9.75
C GLY A 182 18.66 -6.92 9.75
N MET A 183 17.49 -7.54 9.64
CA MET A 183 16.23 -6.80 9.58
C MET A 183 15.04 -7.63 10.05
N THR A 184 14.11 -6.95 10.74
CA THR A 184 12.77 -7.46 11.04
C THR A 184 11.72 -6.53 10.44
N LEU A 185 10.73 -7.11 9.78
CA LEU A 185 9.53 -6.42 9.28
C LEU A 185 8.36 -6.74 10.21
N LEU A 186 7.83 -5.71 10.85
CA LEU A 186 6.62 -5.79 11.66
C LEU A 186 5.40 -5.42 10.82
N ALA A 187 4.27 -6.06 11.07
CA ALA A 187 3.01 -5.61 10.50
C ALA A 187 2.63 -4.25 11.10
N VAL A 188 2.03 -3.38 10.28
CA VAL A 188 1.34 -2.21 10.79
C VAL A 188 0.15 -2.64 11.67
N ASP A 189 -0.29 -1.76 12.56
CA ASP A 189 -1.52 -1.97 13.35
C ASP A 189 -2.65 -2.42 12.43
N PHE A 190 -3.21 -3.60 12.68
CA PHE A 190 -4.29 -4.15 11.87
C PHE A 190 -5.56 -3.30 11.91
N MET A 191 -5.78 -2.52 12.97
CA MET A 191 -6.85 -1.52 12.99
C MET A 191 -6.60 -0.36 12.03
N TYR A 192 -5.34 0.08 11.91
CA TYR A 192 -4.97 1.08 10.91
C TYR A 192 -5.19 0.52 9.50
N GLU A 193 -4.70 -0.69 9.23
CA GLU A 193 -4.83 -1.29 7.90
C GLU A 193 -6.29 -1.49 7.52
N LEU A 194 -7.13 -1.99 8.44
CA LEU A 194 -8.56 -2.19 8.18
C LEU A 194 -9.24 -0.86 7.85
N ARG A 195 -8.95 0.18 8.63
CA ARG A 195 -9.57 1.48 8.44
C ARG A 195 -9.09 2.16 7.16
N LYS A 196 -7.82 1.99 6.79
CA LYS A 196 -7.26 2.41 5.49
C LYS A 196 -7.99 1.72 4.34
N MET A 197 -8.15 0.40 4.39
CA MET A 197 -8.85 -0.35 3.34
C MET A 197 -10.32 0.05 3.24
N LEU A 198 -11.02 0.24 4.36
CA LEU A 198 -12.41 0.71 4.38
C LEU A 198 -12.55 2.13 3.81
N HIS A 199 -11.61 3.01 4.11
CA HIS A 199 -11.56 4.37 3.55
C HIS A 199 -11.41 4.35 2.02
N LEU A 200 -10.49 3.52 1.51
CA LEU A 200 -10.28 3.34 0.08
C LEU A 200 -11.50 2.70 -0.61
N LEU A 201 -12.07 1.64 -0.02
CA LEU A 201 -13.27 0.99 -0.53
C LEU A 201 -14.45 1.97 -0.59
N SER A 202 -14.59 2.85 0.40
CA SER A 202 -15.64 3.89 0.40
C SER A 202 -15.49 4.84 -0.78
N LYS A 203 -14.26 5.32 -1.04
CA LYS A 203 -13.96 6.19 -2.18
C LYS A 203 -14.20 5.52 -3.52
N GLU A 204 -13.92 4.23 -3.62
CA GLU A 204 -14.17 3.42 -4.82
C GLU A 204 -15.67 3.32 -5.12
N MET A 205 -16.49 3.05 -4.10
CA MET A 205 -17.95 2.91 -4.30
C MET A 205 -18.68 4.24 -4.51
N ASP A 206 -18.17 5.34 -3.96
CA ASP A 206 -18.76 6.67 -4.14
C ASP A 206 -18.50 7.26 -5.55
N GLY A 207 -17.91 6.48 -6.47
CA GLY A 207 -17.65 6.88 -7.85
C GLY A 207 -16.59 7.97 -7.96
N GLY A 208 -15.70 8.09 -6.98
CA GLY A 208 -14.66 9.11 -6.95
C GLY A 208 -13.79 9.04 -8.21
N GLU A 209 -13.51 10.20 -8.82
CA GLU A 209 -12.78 10.40 -10.08
C GLU A 209 -11.31 9.86 -10.12
N GLY A 210 -10.89 9.08 -9.13
CA GLY A 210 -9.61 8.36 -9.09
C GLY A 210 -9.72 6.82 -9.04
N ALA A 211 -10.94 6.26 -9.07
CA ALA A 211 -11.23 4.85 -8.83
C ALA A 211 -11.58 4.06 -10.12
N GLY A 212 -10.89 4.37 -11.21
CA GLY A 212 -11.21 3.85 -12.55
C GLY A 212 -10.23 2.83 -13.13
N SER A 213 -9.42 2.17 -12.31
CA SER A 213 -8.61 1.05 -12.81
C SER A 213 -8.64 -0.10 -11.80
N GLU A 214 -9.18 -1.24 -12.22
CA GLU A 214 -9.10 -2.53 -11.51
C GLU A 214 -7.64 -2.94 -11.20
N GLU A 215 -6.67 -2.23 -11.78
CA GLU A 215 -5.22 -2.41 -11.63
C GLU A 215 -4.50 -1.25 -10.94
N GLY A 216 -5.22 -0.32 -10.31
CA GLY A 216 -4.62 0.77 -9.56
C GLY A 216 -3.78 0.27 -8.37
N PRO A 217 -2.70 0.97 -7.97
CA PRO A 217 -1.89 0.59 -6.81
C PRO A 217 -2.68 0.61 -5.50
N ASP A 218 -3.75 1.39 -5.43
CA ASP A 218 -4.62 1.53 -4.26
C ASP A 218 -5.92 0.69 -4.37
N ALA A 219 -6.04 -0.23 -5.34
CA ALA A 219 -7.22 -1.09 -5.51
C ALA A 219 -7.40 -2.01 -4.29
N VAL A 220 -8.61 -2.04 -3.73
CA VAL A 220 -8.91 -2.78 -2.50
C VAL A 220 -9.45 -4.17 -2.83
N ASP A 221 -8.74 -5.20 -2.39
CA ASP A 221 -9.23 -6.58 -2.50
C ASP A 221 -10.12 -6.93 -1.29
N LEU A 222 -11.41 -7.13 -1.54
CA LEU A 222 -12.37 -7.49 -0.50
C LEU A 222 -11.99 -8.82 0.21
N SER A 223 -11.32 -9.74 -0.50
CA SER A 223 -10.83 -10.98 0.10
C SER A 223 -9.79 -10.74 1.18
N ASP A 224 -8.88 -9.80 0.94
CA ASP A 224 -7.84 -9.42 1.90
C ASP A 224 -8.45 -8.72 3.12
N MET A 225 -9.40 -7.83 2.90
CA MET A 225 -10.12 -7.18 4.00
C MET A 225 -10.81 -8.21 4.91
N VAL A 226 -11.39 -9.26 4.33
CA VAL A 226 -12.07 -10.32 5.08
C VAL A 226 -11.10 -11.13 5.94
N GLU A 227 -9.91 -11.45 5.43
CA GLU A 227 -8.86 -12.11 6.23
C GLU A 227 -8.36 -11.22 7.37
N LEU A 228 -8.24 -9.91 7.12
CA LEU A 228 -7.90 -8.94 8.15
C LEU A 228 -8.98 -8.86 9.24
N VAL A 229 -10.27 -8.80 8.86
CA VAL A 229 -11.39 -8.85 9.81
C VAL A 229 -11.36 -10.14 10.61
N ARG A 230 -11.11 -11.29 9.97
CA ARG A 230 -11.02 -12.59 10.65
C ARG A 230 -9.95 -12.59 11.74
N ARG A 231 -8.78 -12.02 11.44
CA ARG A 231 -7.70 -11.88 12.42
C ARG A 231 -8.13 -10.99 13.58
N LEU A 232 -8.72 -9.85 13.29
CA LEU A 232 -9.15 -8.87 14.30
C LEU A 232 -10.27 -9.42 15.19
N VAL A 233 -11.25 -10.12 14.63
CA VAL A 233 -12.29 -10.84 15.41
C VAL A 233 -11.64 -11.86 16.35
N SER A 234 -10.67 -12.62 15.85
CA SER A 234 -10.00 -13.67 16.63
C SER A 234 -9.13 -13.09 17.76
N VAL A 235 -8.37 -12.02 17.48
CA VAL A 235 -7.38 -11.44 18.42
C VAL A 235 -8.00 -10.36 19.29
N GLU A 236 -8.50 -9.28 18.69
CA GLU A 236 -9.04 -8.12 19.41
C GLU A 236 -10.44 -8.43 19.96
N GLY A 237 -11.28 -9.05 19.13
CA GLY A 237 -12.65 -9.42 19.50
C GLY A 237 -12.71 -10.58 20.51
N ARG A 238 -11.64 -11.39 20.61
CA ARG A 238 -11.61 -12.69 21.31
C ARG A 238 -12.75 -13.61 20.85
N GLY A 239 -12.97 -13.65 19.54
CA GLY A 239 -14.07 -14.37 18.90
C GLY A 239 -15.39 -13.60 18.82
N ARG A 240 -15.43 -12.34 19.27
CA ARG A 240 -16.61 -11.48 19.13
C ARG A 240 -16.48 -10.57 17.92
N SER A 241 -17.62 -10.29 17.29
CA SER A 241 -17.72 -9.35 16.18
C SER A 241 -17.12 -7.98 16.55
N LEU A 242 -16.45 -7.35 15.59
CA LEU A 242 -15.93 -6.00 15.75
C LEU A 242 -17.08 -5.00 15.76
N ARG A 243 -17.05 -4.12 16.77
CA ARG A 243 -17.99 -3.00 16.86
C ARG A 243 -17.50 -1.88 15.98
N ARG A 244 -18.39 -1.36 15.13
CA ARG A 244 -18.10 -0.22 14.26
C ARG A 244 -17.47 0.96 14.99
N ARG A 245 -18.08 1.36 16.11
CA ARG A 245 -17.58 2.44 16.96
C ARG A 245 -16.12 2.24 17.40
N ALA A 246 -15.71 1.01 17.71
CA ALA A 246 -14.34 0.72 18.13
C ALA A 246 -13.33 0.91 16.97
N VAL A 247 -13.76 0.69 15.73
CA VAL A 247 -12.97 0.97 14.53
C VAL A 247 -12.95 2.48 14.24
N GLU A 248 -14.10 3.16 14.39
CA GLU A 248 -14.27 4.61 14.15
C GLU A 248 -13.60 5.52 15.18
N GLU A 249 -13.30 5.03 16.38
CA GLU A 249 -12.63 5.82 17.42
C GLU A 249 -11.11 6.01 17.18
N ARG A 250 -10.49 5.28 16.23
CA ARG A 250 -9.02 5.35 15.97
C ARG A 250 -8.64 5.75 14.56
N TYR A 251 -7.78 6.76 14.37
CA TYR A 251 -7.38 7.28 13.05
C TYR A 251 -8.50 8.06 12.35
N GLU A 252 -8.95 9.14 12.99
CA GLU A 252 -10.10 9.96 12.60
C GLU A 252 -10.12 10.39 11.12
N LYS A 253 -8.95 10.60 10.51
CA LYS A 253 -8.80 11.00 9.11
C LYS A 253 -9.24 9.94 8.10
N LEU A 254 -9.27 8.67 8.49
CA LEU A 254 -9.67 7.55 7.65
C LEU A 254 -11.18 7.32 7.79
N VAL A 255 -11.98 8.12 7.08
CA VAL A 255 -13.45 8.01 7.14
C VAL A 255 -13.94 6.93 6.17
N PHE A 256 -14.92 6.13 6.55
CA PHE A 256 -15.54 5.14 5.68
C PHE A 256 -17.08 5.22 5.74
N SER A 257 -17.74 4.82 4.66
CA SER A 257 -19.20 4.87 4.53
C SER A 257 -19.87 3.65 5.16
N ASP A 258 -21.15 3.81 5.55
CA ASP A 258 -21.99 2.70 6.01
C ASP A 258 -22.06 1.57 4.99
N HIS A 259 -22.03 1.94 3.70
CA HIS A 259 -22.06 1.00 2.61
C HIS A 259 -20.80 0.12 2.60
N ALA A 260 -19.60 0.71 2.76
CA ALA A 260 -18.35 -0.04 2.83
C ALA A 260 -18.32 -1.03 4.00
N TRP A 261 -18.77 -0.55 5.16
CA TRP A 261 -18.88 -1.38 6.36
C TRP A 261 -19.81 -2.58 6.15
N ARG A 262 -21.00 -2.34 5.54
CA ARG A 262 -21.98 -3.37 5.26
C ARG A 262 -21.48 -4.40 4.24
N VAL A 263 -20.91 -3.94 3.12
CA VAL A 263 -20.37 -4.82 2.07
C VAL A 263 -19.30 -5.75 2.63
N LEU A 264 -18.39 -5.23 3.45
CA LEU A 264 -17.38 -6.05 4.12
C LEU A 264 -18.00 -7.04 5.12
N GLY A 265 -19.01 -6.61 5.87
CA GLY A 265 -19.73 -7.45 6.83
C GLY A 265 -20.47 -8.60 6.18
N GLU A 266 -21.20 -8.33 5.09
CA GLU A 266 -21.92 -9.32 4.29
C GLU A 266 -20.96 -10.33 3.67
N GLU A 267 -19.83 -9.87 3.10
CA GLU A 267 -18.84 -10.76 2.52
C GLU A 267 -18.19 -11.65 3.58
N TYR A 268 -17.90 -11.11 4.77
CA TYR A 268 -17.39 -11.90 5.88
C TYR A 268 -18.39 -12.99 6.31
N GLU A 269 -19.65 -12.61 6.53
CA GLU A 269 -20.72 -13.54 6.94
C GLU A 269 -20.96 -14.60 5.88
N ARG A 270 -20.92 -14.24 4.60
CA ARG A 270 -21.02 -15.17 3.48
C ARG A 270 -19.91 -16.24 3.50
N ARG A 271 -18.69 -15.90 3.93
CA ARG A 271 -17.55 -16.83 3.96
C ARG A 271 -17.48 -17.68 5.22
N PHE A 272 -17.87 -17.15 6.38
CA PHE A 272 -17.68 -17.82 7.67
C PHE A 272 -18.96 -18.25 8.37
N GLY A 273 -20.14 -17.83 7.87
CA GLY A 273 -21.43 -18.18 8.46
C GLY A 273 -21.72 -17.49 9.79
N GLU A 274 -20.92 -16.49 10.17
CA GLU A 274 -21.07 -15.72 11.40
C GLU A 274 -20.82 -14.23 11.16
N LYS A 275 -21.40 -13.37 12.01
CA LYS A 275 -21.22 -11.93 11.91
C LYS A 275 -19.84 -11.52 12.41
N GLY A 276 -18.96 -11.07 11.52
CA GLY A 276 -17.65 -10.51 11.87
C GLY A 276 -17.70 -9.04 12.28
N LEU A 277 -18.66 -8.29 11.73
CA LEU A 277 -18.83 -6.85 11.94
C LEU A 277 -20.23 -6.55 12.50
N ARG A 278 -20.34 -5.55 13.37
CA ARG A 278 -21.62 -5.06 13.91
C ARG A 278 -21.66 -3.53 13.95
N ASP A 279 -22.75 -2.98 13.42
CA ASP A 279 -23.17 -1.62 13.73
C ASP A 279 -23.54 -1.56 15.21
N GLY A 280 -23.14 -0.51 15.93
CA GLY A 280 -23.30 -0.49 17.39
C GLY A 280 -24.76 -0.57 17.83
N ASP A 281 -25.00 -1.43 18.82
CA ASP A 281 -26.22 -1.54 19.64
C ASP A 281 -27.40 -2.36 19.08
N ASP A 282 -27.16 -3.65 18.83
CA ASP A 282 -28.19 -4.64 19.11
C ASP A 282 -28.34 -4.70 20.65
N GLY A 283 -29.18 -3.84 21.20
CA GLY A 283 -29.63 -3.88 22.59
C GLY A 283 -30.27 -5.23 22.90
N SER A 284 -29.45 -6.26 23.07
CA SER A 284 -29.87 -7.56 23.57
C SER A 284 -30.04 -7.38 25.07
N THR A 285 -31.24 -6.88 25.40
CA THR A 285 -32.09 -7.40 26.46
C THR A 285 -31.71 -8.86 26.74
N SER A 286 -30.79 -9.06 27.67
CA SER A 286 -30.74 -10.33 28.37
C SER A 286 -32.00 -10.35 29.22
N GLU A 287 -33.01 -11.06 28.71
CA GLU A 287 -34.10 -11.58 29.51
C GLU A 287 -33.51 -12.12 30.81
N VAL A 288 -33.80 -11.42 31.92
CA VAL A 288 -33.70 -12.00 33.25
C VAL A 288 -34.80 -13.06 33.30
N ARG A 289 -34.45 -14.29 32.91
CA ARG A 289 -35.24 -15.48 33.19
C ARG A 289 -35.20 -15.76 34.69
N ASP A 290 -36.39 -15.70 35.29
CA ASP A 290 -36.89 -16.46 36.43
C ASP A 290 -35.95 -16.74 37.60
N ARG A 291 -36.23 -16.05 38.73
CA ARG A 291 -36.37 -16.68 40.04
C ARG A 291 -37.49 -16.03 40.85
#